data_AF-A0A0P0CWF1-F1
#
_entry.id   AF-A0A0P0CWF1-F1
#
_cell.length_a   1.000
_cell.length_b   1.000
_cell.length_c   1.000
_cell.angle_alpha   90.00
_cell.angle_beta   90.00
_cell.angle_gamma   90.00
#
_symmetry.space_group_name_H-M   'P 1'
#
loop_
_entity.id
_entity.type
_entity.pdbx_description
1 polymer ?
#
loop_
_entity_poly.entity_id
_entity_poly.type
_entity_poly.pdbx_seq_one_letter_code
_entity_poly.pdbx_strand_id
1 'polypeptide(L)'
;MKRFVIFSLAGLLLLGSEAALAKPMANHIQVSVVRDKESVKAEKKRAKLLAKAARRDEKYQQDLGKAKAKYVRDQANLKEEYNRRQHRLNDRFVKSGNSASSRNEEMERLKADYEQEKQALQAKYERQRDARQAAWQARRNSTLVKL
;
A
#
# COMPACT_ATOMS: atom_id res chain seq x y z
N MET A 1 -6.13 -39.12 30.58
CA MET A 1 -7.12 -39.45 31.64
C MET A 1 -8.49 -39.02 31.17
N LYS A 2 -9.40 -39.98 31.03
CA LYS A 2 -10.83 -39.81 30.71
C LYS A 2 -11.57 -39.34 31.97
N ARG A 3 -12.51 -38.40 31.86
CA ARG A 3 -13.69 -38.35 32.74
C ARG A 3 -14.91 -37.92 31.95
N PHE A 4 -15.86 -38.85 31.92
CA PHE A 4 -17.22 -38.74 31.40
C PHE A 4 -18.19 -38.40 32.54
N VAL A 5 -19.39 -38.01 32.11
CA VAL A 5 -20.71 -38.10 32.78
C VAL A 5 -21.01 -37.06 33.86
N ILE A 6 -22.04 -36.23 33.60
CA ILE A 6 -23.29 -36.26 34.37
C ILE A 6 -24.47 -36.14 33.39
N PHE A 7 -25.14 -37.26 33.15
CA PHE A 7 -26.53 -37.31 32.72
C PHE A 7 -27.41 -36.89 33.90
N SER A 8 -28.41 -36.05 33.66
CA SER A 8 -29.57 -35.97 34.55
C SER A 8 -30.82 -36.14 33.70
N LEU A 9 -31.52 -37.23 33.99
CA LEU A 9 -32.76 -37.70 33.42
C LEU A 9 -33.82 -37.52 34.52
N ALA A 10 -34.93 -36.85 34.22
CA ALA A 10 -36.29 -37.17 34.69
C ALA A 10 -37.20 -35.93 34.64
N GLY A 11 -38.37 -36.09 34.03
CA GLY A 11 -39.43 -35.09 34.04
C GLY A 11 -40.56 -35.41 33.08
N LEU A 12 -41.08 -36.63 33.15
CA LEU A 12 -42.29 -37.09 32.49
C LEU A 12 -43.51 -36.53 33.25
N LEU A 13 -44.42 -35.79 32.59
CA LEU A 13 -45.88 -35.84 32.87
C LEU A 13 -46.72 -34.91 31.97
N LEU A 14 -47.87 -35.48 31.59
CA LEU A 14 -49.17 -34.88 31.27
C LEU A 14 -49.44 -34.38 29.84
N LEU A 15 -50.06 -35.30 29.10
CA LEU A 15 -51.16 -35.06 28.17
C LEU A 15 -52.13 -33.99 28.69
N GLY A 16 -52.35 -32.97 27.86
CA GLY A 16 -53.44 -32.01 27.95
C GLY A 16 -53.81 -31.60 26.53
N SER A 17 -54.94 -32.10 26.07
CA SER A 17 -55.65 -31.71 24.86
C SER A 17 -55.88 -30.20 24.80
N GLU A 18 -55.70 -29.59 23.64
CA GLU A 18 -56.77 -28.84 22.94
C GLU A 18 -56.22 -28.16 21.68
N ALA A 19 -57.02 -28.27 20.63
CA ALA A 19 -56.77 -27.66 19.34
C ALA A 19 -56.85 -26.14 19.44
N ALA A 20 -55.77 -25.46 19.09
CA ALA A 20 -55.81 -24.04 18.75
C ALA A 20 -54.95 -23.79 17.51
N LEU A 21 -55.65 -23.67 16.37
CA LEU A 21 -55.29 -22.81 15.24
C LEU A 21 -53.83 -22.82 14.79
N ALA A 22 -53.49 -23.81 13.96
CA ALA A 22 -52.39 -23.69 13.02
C ALA A 22 -52.69 -22.57 12.00
N LYS A 23 -52.25 -21.34 12.30
CA LYS A 23 -51.97 -20.34 11.27
C LYS A 23 -50.60 -20.67 10.67
N PRO A 24 -50.45 -20.78 9.33
CA PRO A 24 -49.20 -21.20 8.73
C PRO A 24 -48.11 -20.16 8.99
N MET A 25 -47.19 -20.48 9.91
CA MET A 25 -45.91 -19.78 10.10
C MET A 25 -44.92 -20.01 8.93
N ALA A 26 -45.43 -20.21 7.71
CA ALA A 26 -44.61 -20.38 6.51
C ALA A 26 -44.02 -19.03 6.03
N ASN A 27 -44.72 -17.92 6.26
CA ASN A 27 -44.26 -16.59 5.85
C ASN A 27 -43.10 -16.07 6.72
N HIS A 28 -43.03 -16.44 8.00
CA HIS A 28 -41.96 -15.94 8.88
C HIS A 28 -40.60 -16.62 8.62
N ILE A 29 -40.63 -17.91 8.27
CA ILE A 29 -39.44 -18.71 7.95
C ILE A 29 -38.87 -18.29 6.59
N GLN A 30 -39.70 -18.09 5.57
CA GLN A 30 -39.22 -17.62 4.26
C GLN A 30 -38.61 -16.21 4.31
N VAL A 31 -39.19 -15.29 5.08
CA VAL A 31 -38.65 -13.91 5.22
C VAL A 31 -37.30 -13.90 5.96
N SER A 32 -37.10 -14.76 6.96
CA SER A 32 -35.80 -14.88 7.66
C SER A 32 -34.69 -15.45 6.76
N VAL A 33 -34.97 -16.54 6.02
CA VAL A 33 -34.01 -17.16 5.10
C VAL A 33 -33.68 -16.27 3.89
N VAL A 34 -34.63 -15.43 3.43
CA VAL A 34 -34.38 -14.44 2.36
C VAL A 34 -33.52 -13.29 2.88
N ARG A 35 -33.79 -12.77 4.10
CA ARG A 35 -32.94 -11.75 4.75
C ARG A 35 -31.51 -12.24 4.95
N ASP A 36 -31.33 -13.50 5.35
CA ASP A 36 -30.00 -14.10 5.53
C ASP A 36 -29.25 -14.28 4.19
N LYS A 37 -29.96 -14.61 3.11
CA LYS A 37 -29.34 -14.68 1.77
C LYS A 37 -28.97 -13.29 1.23
N GLU A 38 -29.75 -12.25 1.54
CA GLU A 38 -29.45 -10.88 1.15
C GLU A 38 -28.32 -10.26 1.98
N SER A 39 -28.29 -10.54 3.29
CA SER A 39 -27.20 -10.11 4.18
C SER A 39 -25.87 -10.76 3.78
N VAL A 40 -25.85 -12.06 3.50
CA VAL A 40 -24.65 -12.78 3.01
C VAL A 40 -24.17 -12.23 1.66
N LYS A 41 -25.09 -11.87 0.75
CA LYS A 41 -24.72 -11.20 -0.52
C LYS A 41 -24.14 -9.80 -0.28
N ALA A 42 -24.70 -9.03 0.65
CA ALA A 42 -24.20 -7.70 1.01
C ALA A 42 -22.81 -7.78 1.67
N GLU A 43 -22.60 -8.73 2.59
CA GLU A 43 -21.32 -9.01 3.21
C GLU A 43 -20.28 -9.46 2.20
N LYS A 44 -20.62 -10.37 1.30
CA LYS A 44 -19.71 -10.81 0.21
C LYS A 44 -19.33 -9.66 -0.71
N LYS A 45 -20.24 -8.72 -0.99
CA LYS A 45 -19.93 -7.49 -1.76
C LYS A 45 -18.99 -6.59 -0.97
N ARG A 46 -19.25 -6.34 0.31
CA ARG A 46 -18.37 -5.55 1.19
C ARG A 46 -16.98 -6.15 1.30
N ALA A 47 -16.87 -7.46 1.55
CA ALA A 47 -15.61 -8.18 1.61
C ALA A 47 -14.80 -8.07 0.30
N LYS A 48 -15.46 -8.19 -0.86
CA LYS A 48 -14.82 -7.97 -2.17
C LYS A 48 -14.30 -6.55 -2.34
N LEU A 49 -15.05 -5.53 -1.91
CA LEU A 49 -14.64 -4.13 -2.00
C LEU A 49 -13.45 -3.84 -1.08
N LEU A 50 -13.46 -4.37 0.15
CA LEU A 50 -12.35 -4.28 1.10
C LEU A 50 -11.09 -4.97 0.55
N ALA A 51 -11.21 -6.19 0.04
CA ALA A 51 -10.08 -6.89 -0.57
C ALA A 51 -9.51 -6.13 -1.78
N LYS A 52 -10.36 -5.53 -2.61
CA LYS A 52 -9.92 -4.69 -3.74
C LYS A 52 -9.23 -3.40 -3.26
N ALA A 53 -9.69 -2.79 -2.16
CA ALA A 53 -9.02 -1.66 -1.54
C ALA A 53 -7.64 -2.06 -1.01
N ALA A 54 -7.55 -3.13 -0.22
CA ALA A 54 -6.29 -3.64 0.32
C ALA A 54 -5.24 -3.93 -0.76
N ARG A 55 -5.62 -4.61 -1.85
CA ARG A 55 -4.71 -4.88 -2.98
C ARG A 55 -4.19 -3.61 -3.66
N ARG A 56 -5.01 -2.56 -3.73
CA ARG A 56 -4.60 -1.27 -4.31
C ARG A 56 -3.64 -0.53 -3.39
N ASP A 57 -3.90 -0.56 -2.09
CA ASP A 57 -3.03 0.03 -1.08
C ASP A 57 -1.68 -0.67 -1.06
N GLU A 58 -1.66 -2.00 -1.12
CA GLU A 58 -0.43 -2.79 -1.24
C GLU A 58 0.37 -2.42 -2.50
N LYS A 59 -0.29 -2.38 -3.67
CA LYS A 59 0.37 -1.98 -4.92
C LYS A 59 0.96 -0.56 -4.83
N TYR A 60 0.23 0.37 -4.22
CA TYR A 60 0.71 1.73 -4.00
C TYR A 60 1.96 1.77 -3.13
N GLN A 61 2.00 1.01 -2.03
CA GLN A 61 3.18 0.92 -1.17
C GLN A 61 4.39 0.29 -1.91
N GLN A 62 4.15 -0.75 -2.71
CA GLN A 62 5.20 -1.35 -3.53
C GLN A 62 5.77 -0.35 -4.55
N ASP A 63 4.92 0.41 -5.22
CA ASP A 63 5.34 1.40 -6.21
C ASP A 63 6.13 2.56 -5.57
N LEU A 64 5.72 3.02 -4.38
CA LEU A 64 6.50 3.97 -3.58
C LEU A 64 7.88 3.42 -3.20
N GLY A 65 7.93 2.16 -2.75
CA GLY A 65 9.17 1.49 -2.39
C GLY A 65 10.13 1.39 -3.58
N LYS A 66 9.64 0.97 -4.75
CA LYS A 66 10.44 0.91 -5.99
C LYS A 66 10.96 2.29 -6.40
N ALA A 67 10.12 3.31 -6.35
CA ALA A 67 10.51 4.68 -6.68
C ALA A 67 11.60 5.20 -5.73
N LYS A 68 11.46 4.96 -4.42
CA LYS A 68 12.47 5.32 -3.42
C LYS A 68 13.79 4.57 -3.65
N ALA A 69 13.73 3.26 -3.89
CA ALA A 69 14.92 2.46 -4.17
C ALA A 69 15.66 2.95 -5.44
N LYS A 70 14.91 3.32 -6.49
CA LYS A 70 15.49 3.93 -7.69
C LYS A 70 16.16 5.27 -7.37
N TYR A 71 15.50 6.15 -6.62
CA TYR A 71 16.07 7.44 -6.22
C TYR A 71 17.38 7.28 -5.43
N VAL A 72 17.42 6.35 -4.46
CA VAL A 72 18.64 6.08 -3.68
C VAL A 72 19.77 5.57 -4.58
N ARG A 73 19.47 4.67 -5.51
CA ARG A 73 20.45 4.19 -6.50
C ARG A 73 20.96 5.32 -7.37
N ASP A 74 20.06 6.15 -7.89
CA ASP A 74 20.42 7.28 -8.75
C ASP A 74 21.30 8.30 -7.99
N GLN A 75 21.03 8.56 -6.71
CA GLN A 75 21.88 9.39 -5.84
C GLN A 75 23.28 8.80 -5.66
N ALA A 76 23.38 7.50 -5.42
CA ALA A 76 24.66 6.81 -5.29
C ALA A 76 25.47 6.91 -6.60
N ASN A 77 24.82 6.61 -7.73
CA ASN A 77 25.43 6.70 -9.05
C ASN A 77 25.94 8.12 -9.35
N LEU A 78 25.16 9.15 -9.01
CA LEU A 78 25.55 10.55 -9.20
C LEU A 78 26.81 10.89 -8.39
N LYS A 79 26.89 10.43 -7.13
CA LYS A 79 28.06 10.62 -6.28
C LYS A 79 29.29 9.90 -6.84
N GLU A 80 29.14 8.66 -7.27
CA GLU A 80 30.24 7.92 -7.89
C GLU A 80 30.71 8.58 -9.18
N GLU A 81 29.79 9.09 -9.98
CA GLU A 81 30.12 9.78 -11.22
C GLU A 81 30.90 11.07 -10.96
N TYR A 82 30.47 11.86 -9.98
CA TYR A 82 31.23 13.02 -9.50
C TYR A 82 32.65 12.63 -9.09
N ASN A 83 32.81 11.59 -8.26
CA ASN A 83 34.13 11.10 -7.83
C ASN A 83 34.98 10.66 -9.05
N ARG A 84 34.41 9.91 -9.99
CA ARG A 84 35.11 9.50 -11.23
C ARG A 84 35.54 10.70 -12.07
N ARG A 85 34.69 11.72 -12.22
CA ARG A 85 35.04 12.95 -12.94
C ARG A 85 36.15 13.72 -12.21
N GLN A 86 36.08 13.80 -10.88
CA GLN A 86 37.08 14.45 -10.04
C GLN A 86 38.47 13.80 -10.21
N HIS A 87 38.55 12.46 -10.16
CA HIS A 87 39.80 11.74 -10.39
C HIS A 87 40.36 11.98 -11.80
N ARG A 88 39.51 11.90 -12.83
CA ARG A 88 39.94 12.16 -14.22
C ARG A 88 40.46 13.57 -14.43
N LEU A 89 39.84 14.56 -13.77
CA LEU A 89 40.31 15.94 -13.81
C LEU A 89 41.69 16.04 -13.14
N ASN A 90 41.85 15.49 -11.93
CA ASN A 90 43.14 15.46 -11.26
C ASN A 90 44.23 14.80 -12.11
N ASP A 91 43.97 13.61 -12.67
CA ASP A 91 44.93 12.89 -13.51
C ASP A 91 45.33 13.70 -14.75
N ARG A 92 44.38 14.41 -15.36
CA ARG A 92 44.63 15.25 -16.53
C ARG A 92 45.57 16.39 -16.18
N PHE A 93 45.31 17.11 -15.08
CA PHE A 93 46.13 18.25 -14.67
C PHE A 93 47.53 17.85 -14.19
N VAL A 94 47.66 16.68 -13.56
CA VAL A 94 48.98 16.11 -13.22
C VAL A 94 49.79 15.81 -14.47
N LYS A 95 49.15 15.32 -15.54
CA LYS A 95 49.83 14.96 -16.80
C LYS A 95 50.13 16.15 -17.70
N SER A 96 49.24 17.16 -17.75
CA SER A 96 49.35 18.27 -18.71
C SER A 96 50.21 19.43 -18.23
N GLY A 97 50.62 19.48 -16.96
CA GLY A 97 51.38 20.60 -16.41
C GLY A 97 50.59 21.92 -16.37
N ASN A 98 49.26 21.85 -16.47
CA ASN A 98 48.37 23.01 -16.45
C ASN A 98 48.46 23.80 -15.12
N SER A 99 48.10 25.08 -15.16
CA SER A 99 48.13 25.95 -13.98
C SER A 99 47.11 25.54 -12.91
N ALA A 100 47.44 25.81 -11.65
CA ALA A 100 46.56 25.54 -10.51
C ALA A 100 45.22 26.32 -10.60
N SER A 101 45.21 27.51 -11.20
CA SER A 101 43.99 28.32 -11.39
C SER A 101 42.97 27.61 -12.27
N SER A 102 43.40 27.10 -13.42
CA SER A 102 42.53 26.38 -14.36
C SER A 102 41.94 25.10 -13.73
N ARG A 103 42.73 24.39 -12.93
CA ARG A 103 42.25 23.22 -12.19
C ARG A 103 41.13 23.58 -11.21
N ASN A 104 41.33 24.64 -10.45
CA ASN A 104 40.37 25.07 -9.43
C ASN A 104 39.05 25.51 -10.07
N GLU A 105 39.09 26.25 -11.18
CA GLU A 105 37.89 26.63 -11.92
C GLU A 105 37.10 25.42 -12.43
N GLU A 106 37.77 24.43 -13.02
CA GLU A 106 37.10 23.21 -13.48
C GLU A 106 36.52 22.39 -12.32
N MET A 107 37.20 22.33 -11.18
CA MET A 107 36.71 21.65 -9.98
C MET A 107 35.46 22.31 -9.39
N GLU A 108 35.42 23.65 -9.36
CA GLU A 108 34.25 24.39 -8.91
C GLU A 108 33.07 24.19 -9.86
N ARG A 109 33.29 24.20 -11.18
CA ARG A 109 32.25 23.86 -12.17
C ARG A 109 31.72 22.44 -11.95
N LEU A 110 32.61 21.46 -11.78
CA LEU A 110 32.22 20.07 -11.53
C LEU A 110 31.37 19.94 -10.25
N LYS A 111 31.70 20.68 -9.20
CA LYS A 111 30.94 20.71 -7.95
C LYS A 111 29.57 21.37 -8.13
N ALA A 112 29.51 22.49 -8.86
CA ALA A 112 28.27 23.18 -9.17
C ALA A 112 27.31 22.27 -9.97
N ASP A 113 27.83 21.61 -11.01
CA ASP A 113 27.07 20.66 -11.82
C ASP A 113 26.51 19.52 -10.95
N TYR A 114 27.34 18.94 -10.08
CA TYR A 114 26.92 17.88 -9.16
C TYR A 114 25.78 18.33 -8.23
N GLU A 115 25.88 19.50 -7.61
CA GLU A 115 24.83 20.00 -6.72
C GLU A 115 23.55 20.32 -7.49
N GLN A 116 23.65 20.87 -8.71
CA GLN A 116 22.50 21.12 -9.56
C GLN A 116 21.79 19.81 -9.95
N GLU A 117 22.54 18.80 -10.41
CA GLU A 117 21.99 17.49 -10.77
C GLU A 117 21.35 16.79 -9.55
N LYS A 118 21.97 16.90 -8.37
CA LYS A 118 21.45 16.35 -7.12
C LYS A 118 20.13 17.00 -6.71
N GLN A 119 20.03 18.33 -6.79
CA GLN A 119 18.79 19.06 -6.53
C GLN A 119 17.69 18.69 -7.54
N ALA A 120 18.03 18.62 -8.83
CA ALA A 120 17.09 18.23 -9.87
C ALA A 120 16.56 16.80 -9.65
N LEU A 121 17.43 15.87 -9.25
CA LEU A 121 17.06 14.49 -8.92
C LEU A 121 16.10 14.43 -7.73
N GLN A 122 16.37 15.20 -6.67
CA GLN A 122 15.50 15.29 -5.51
C GLN A 122 14.13 15.88 -5.87
N ALA A 123 14.10 17.04 -6.53
CA ALA A 123 12.86 17.70 -6.93
C ALA A 123 12.00 16.80 -7.84
N LYS A 124 12.64 16.06 -8.76
CA LYS A 124 11.96 15.08 -9.62
C LYS A 124 11.35 13.95 -8.80
N TYR A 125 12.08 13.40 -7.82
CA TYR A 125 11.57 12.35 -6.95
C TYR A 125 10.37 12.82 -6.12
N GLU A 126 10.47 13.98 -5.47
CA GLU A 126 9.42 14.57 -4.65
C GLU A 126 8.15 14.84 -5.46
N ARG A 127 8.28 15.50 -6.62
CA ARG A 127 7.15 15.76 -7.52
C ARG A 127 6.42 14.47 -7.91
N GLN A 128 7.17 13.42 -8.25
CA GLN A 128 6.55 12.14 -8.60
C GLN A 128 5.93 11.43 -7.40
N ARG A 129 6.55 11.49 -6.21
CA ARG A 129 5.98 10.94 -4.98
C ARG A 129 4.65 11.61 -4.67
N ASP A 130 4.61 12.94 -4.72
CA ASP A 130 3.42 13.73 -4.39
C ASP A 130 2.30 13.49 -5.40
N ALA A 131 2.63 13.40 -6.69
CA ALA A 131 1.65 13.03 -7.72
C ALA A 131 1.06 11.63 -7.48
N ARG A 132 1.88 10.64 -7.09
CA ARG A 132 1.39 9.30 -6.73
C ARG A 132 0.50 9.34 -5.49
N GLN A 133 0.89 10.10 -4.47
CA GLN A 133 0.12 10.29 -3.24
C GLN A 133 -1.26 10.90 -3.54
N ALA A 134 -1.30 11.99 -4.31
CA ALA A 134 -2.55 12.64 -4.71
C ALA A 134 -3.45 11.71 -5.53
N ALA A 135 -2.88 11.00 -6.50
CA ALA A 135 -3.63 10.03 -7.31
C ALA A 135 -4.20 8.88 -6.48
N TRP A 136 -3.46 8.39 -5.49
CA TRP A 136 -3.94 7.35 -4.57
C TRP A 136 -5.07 7.87 -3.67
N GLN A 137 -4.92 9.06 -3.08
CA GLN A 137 -5.97 9.69 -2.26
C GLN A 137 -7.26 9.94 -3.04
N ALA A 138 -7.18 10.49 -4.25
CA ALA A 138 -8.35 10.73 -5.10
C ALA A 138 -9.11 9.43 -5.41
N ARG A 139 -8.38 8.33 -5.66
CA ARG A 139 -8.97 7.00 -5.92
C ARG A 139 -9.57 6.39 -4.67
N ARG A 140 -8.98 6.62 -3.49
CA ARG A 140 -9.50 6.12 -2.22
C ARG A 140 -10.78 6.86 -1.82
N ASN A 141 -10.79 8.19 -1.89
CA ASN A 141 -11.94 9.02 -1.56
C ASN A 141 -13.14 8.71 -2.47
N SER A 142 -12.94 8.56 -3.78
CA SER A 142 -14.00 8.15 -4.71
C SER A 142 -14.52 6.72 -4.49
N THR A 143 -13.76 5.86 -3.81
CA THR A 143 -14.21 4.50 -3.45
C THR A 143 -14.96 4.49 -2.13
N LEU A 144 -14.54 5.30 -1.15
CA LEU A 144 -15.20 5.42 0.16
C LEU A 144 -16.56 6.12 0.07
N VAL A 145 -16.70 7.12 -0.80
CA VAL A 145 -18.01 7.78 -1.06
C VAL A 145 -19.04 6.84 -1.72
N LYS A 146 -18.60 5.70 -2.27
CA LYS A 146 -19.45 4.71 -2.94
C LYS A 146 -19.76 3.47 -2.07
N LEU A 147 -19.23 3.40 -0.86
CA LEU A 147 -19.40 2.30 0.10
C LEU A 147 -20.46 2.66 1.13
#